data_AF-A0A6J5WA65-F1
#
_entry.id   AF-A0A6J5WA65-F1
#
_cell.length_a   1.000
_cell.length_b   1.000
_cell.length_c   1.000
_cell.angle_alpha   90.00
_cell.angle_beta   90.00
_cell.angle_gamma   90.00
#
_symmetry.space_group_name_H-M   'P 1'
#
loop_
_entity.id
_entity.type
_entity.pdbx_description
1 polymer ?
#
loop_
_entity_poly.entity_id
_entity_poly.type
_entity_poly.pdbx_seq_one_letter_code
_entity_poly.pdbx_strand_id
1 'polypeptide(L)'
;MNCIHPVLNDDMNWMLCAPFSKEEIHDASTQLGSLKASGPDGFPSIFYHKFWSTLKEIIEGAAAEFYEGYDHMREINRTHIALIPKVQSWECTGQFRPISPCNNSYKIL
;
A
#
# COMPACT_ATOMS: atom_id res chain seq x y z
N MET A 1 -3.47 33.91 15.69
CA MET A 1 -3.45 32.53 15.17
C MET A 1 -2.24 32.35 14.26
N ASN A 2 -1.03 32.26 14.81
CA ASN A 2 0.20 31.99 14.04
C ASN A 2 1.19 31.23 14.93
N CYS A 3 0.78 30.04 15.36
CA CYS A 3 1.55 29.22 16.30
C CYS A 3 2.19 27.99 15.61
N ILE A 4 2.05 27.85 14.30
CA ILE A 4 2.57 26.71 13.54
C ILE A 4 3.70 27.22 12.68
N HIS A 5 4.94 26.88 13.07
CA HIS A 5 6.10 27.10 12.21
C HIS A 5 6.15 25.98 11.17
N PRO A 6 6.26 26.30 9.87
CA PRO A 6 6.39 25.28 8.84
C PRO A 6 7.69 24.48 9.05
N VAL A 7 7.55 23.16 9.14
CA VAL A 7 8.67 22.21 9.26
C VAL A 7 9.20 21.79 7.88
N LEU A 8 8.42 22.01 6.84
CA LEU A 8 8.76 21.75 5.45
C LEU A 8 9.25 23.04 4.80
N ASN A 9 10.38 22.97 4.09
CA ASN A 9 10.78 24.04 3.18
C ASN A 9 10.11 23.86 1.81
N ASP A 10 10.22 24.87 0.95
CA ASP A 10 9.56 24.88 -0.36
C ASP A 10 10.01 23.72 -1.26
N ASP A 11 11.28 23.33 -1.21
CA ASP A 11 11.83 22.21 -1.97
C ASP A 11 11.24 20.87 -1.53
N MET A 12 11.09 20.65 -0.22
CA MET A 12 10.45 19.47 0.34
C MET A 12 8.99 19.41 -0.05
N ASN A 13 8.29 20.55 0.01
CA ASN A 13 6.89 20.62 -0.36
C ASN A 13 6.72 20.33 -1.86
N TRP A 14 7.59 20.87 -2.72
CA TRP A 14 7.60 20.58 -4.14
C TRP A 14 7.82 19.10 -4.43
N MET A 15 8.80 18.48 -3.75
CA MET A 15 9.11 17.05 -3.91
C MET A 15 7.95 16.16 -3.45
N LEU A 16 7.31 16.47 -2.32
CA LEU A 16 6.18 15.70 -1.78
C LEU A 16 4.90 15.82 -2.63
N CYS A 17 4.78 16.89 -3.41
CA CYS A 17 3.65 17.11 -4.31
C CYS A 17 3.95 16.71 -5.77
N ALA A 18 5.14 16.21 -6.08
CA ALA A 18 5.49 15.81 -7.44
C ALA A 18 4.84 14.45 -7.80
N PRO A 19 4.61 14.17 -9.09
CA PRO A 19 4.20 12.84 -9.55
C PRO A 19 5.22 11.77 -9.17
N PHE A 20 4.74 10.55 -8.88
CA PHE A 20 5.61 9.42 -8.58
C PHE A 20 6.51 9.08 -9.77
N SER A 21 7.80 8.92 -9.50
CA SER A 21 8.76 8.40 -10.47
C SER A 21 8.61 6.88 -10.62
N LYS A 22 9.03 6.36 -11.78
CA LYS A 22 9.07 4.92 -12.02
C LYS A 22 9.97 4.17 -11.05
N GLU A 23 11.03 4.83 -10.60
CA GLU A 23 11.97 4.29 -9.61
C GLU A 23 11.29 4.16 -8.25
N GLU A 24 10.58 5.19 -7.78
CA GLU A 24 9.81 5.11 -6.52
C GLU A 24 8.77 3.98 -6.55
N ILE A 25 8.04 3.82 -7.65
CA ILE A 25 7.02 2.78 -7.80
C ILE A 25 7.66 1.38 -7.79
N HIS A 26 8.78 1.21 -8.51
CA HIS A 26 9.53 -0.05 -8.50
C HIS A 26 10.09 -0.36 -7.10
N ASP A 27 10.64 0.64 -6.43
CA ASP A 27 11.22 0.49 -5.10
C ASP A 27 10.14 0.15 -4.08
N ALA A 28 8.97 0.79 -4.13
CA ALA A 28 7.82 0.43 -3.33
C ALA A 28 7.43 -1.05 -3.52
N SER A 29 7.42 -1.54 -4.77
CA SER A 29 7.19 -2.96 -5.07
C SER A 29 8.23 -3.87 -4.42
N THR A 30 9.52 -3.57 -4.57
CA THR A 30 10.61 -4.42 -4.03
C THR A 30 10.71 -4.40 -2.51
N GLN A 31 10.32 -3.30 -1.86
CA GLN A 31 10.30 -3.17 -0.40
C GLN A 31 9.20 -4.03 0.26
N LEU A 32 8.19 -4.48 -0.49
CA LEU A 32 7.19 -5.40 0.03
C LEU A 32 7.83 -6.76 0.38
N GLY A 33 7.68 -7.20 1.63
CA GLY A 33 8.15 -8.52 2.04
C GLY A 33 7.48 -9.63 1.21
N SER A 34 8.28 -10.50 0.57
CA SER A 34 7.83 -11.46 -0.44
C SER A 34 6.78 -12.47 0.06
N LEU A 35 6.83 -12.84 1.34
CA LEU A 35 5.99 -13.87 1.96
C LEU A 35 4.95 -13.29 2.95
N LYS A 36 4.60 -12.02 2.81
CA LYS A 36 3.52 -11.41 3.60
C LYS A 36 2.15 -11.90 3.11
N ALA A 37 1.16 -11.84 3.99
CA ALA A 37 -0.22 -12.19 3.65
C ALA A 37 -0.74 -11.32 2.49
N SER A 38 -1.42 -11.94 1.53
CA SER A 38 -2.09 -11.26 0.43
C SER A 38 -3.35 -10.54 0.92
N GLY A 39 -3.79 -9.55 0.14
CA GLY A 39 -5.10 -8.95 0.32
C GLY A 39 -6.22 -9.84 -0.22
N PRO A 40 -7.46 -9.31 -0.29
CA PRO A 40 -8.60 -10.00 -0.88
C PRO A 40 -8.42 -10.52 -2.31
N ASP A 41 -7.52 -9.91 -3.09
CA ASP A 41 -7.22 -10.32 -4.47
C ASP A 41 -6.39 -11.62 -4.58
N GLY A 42 -5.81 -12.08 -3.47
CA GLY A 42 -5.01 -13.29 -3.42
C GLY A 42 -3.61 -13.16 -4.06
N PHE A 43 -3.18 -11.98 -4.51
CA PHE A 43 -1.85 -11.80 -5.11
C PHE A 43 -0.79 -11.48 -4.04
N PRO A 44 0.15 -12.39 -3.74
CA PRO A 44 1.23 -12.13 -2.79
C PRO A 44 2.28 -11.18 -3.39
N SER A 45 3.10 -10.52 -2.54
CA SER A 45 4.12 -9.57 -3.01
C SER A 45 5.10 -10.18 -4.02
N ILE A 46 5.44 -11.48 -3.85
CA ILE A 46 6.31 -12.21 -4.78
C ILE A 46 5.75 -12.30 -6.21
N PHE A 47 4.44 -12.17 -6.40
CA PHE A 47 3.84 -12.09 -7.73
C PHE A 47 4.33 -10.83 -8.46
N TYR A 48 4.29 -9.68 -7.79
CA TYR A 48 4.75 -8.41 -8.36
C TYR A 48 6.26 -8.42 -8.62
N HIS A 49 7.05 -9.02 -7.72
CA HIS A 49 8.49 -9.17 -7.92
C HIS A 49 8.81 -10.02 -9.15
N LYS A 50 8.15 -11.17 -9.29
CA LYS A 50 8.43 -12.13 -10.38
C LYS A 50 7.93 -11.66 -11.74
N PHE A 51 6.79 -10.97 -11.77
CA PHE A 51 6.12 -10.56 -13.00
C PHE A 51 6.23 -9.05 -13.25
N TRP A 52 7.18 -8.37 -12.61
CA TRP A 52 7.36 -6.92 -12.72
C TRP A 52 7.43 -6.45 -14.17
N SER A 53 8.19 -7.13 -15.02
CA SER A 53 8.33 -6.77 -16.44
C SER A 53 7.00 -6.71 -17.18
N THR A 54 6.03 -7.53 -16.77
CA THR A 54 4.68 -7.60 -17.35
C THR A 54 3.73 -6.60 -16.69
N LEU A 55 3.88 -6.36 -15.39
CA LEU A 55 2.94 -5.56 -14.60
C LEU A 55 3.31 -4.08 -14.52
N LYS A 56 4.58 -3.72 -14.75
CA LYS A 56 5.10 -2.36 -14.52
C LYS A 56 4.24 -1.28 -15.18
N GLU A 57 3.80 -1.47 -16.41
CA GLU A 57 3.02 -0.45 -17.15
C GLU A 57 1.62 -0.26 -16.54
N ILE A 58 1.03 -1.34 -16.05
CA ILE A 58 -0.28 -1.31 -15.38
C ILE A 58 -0.16 -0.59 -14.03
N ILE A 59 0.88 -0.89 -13.26
CA ILE A 59 1.11 -0.29 -11.94
C ILE A 59 1.53 1.17 -12.07
N GLU A 60 2.40 1.50 -13.01
CA GLU A 60 2.78 2.89 -13.34
C GLU A 60 1.56 3.72 -13.77
N GLY A 61 0.68 3.14 -14.60
CA GLY A 61 -0.58 3.77 -15.00
C GLY A 61 -1.50 4.02 -13.80
N ALA A 62 -1.68 3.01 -12.94
CA ALA A 62 -2.48 3.15 -11.72
C ALA A 62 -1.91 4.21 -10.76
N ALA A 63 -0.58 4.31 -10.62
CA ALA A 63 0.06 5.33 -9.79
C ALA A 63 -0.16 6.74 -10.34
N ALA A 64 -0.09 6.92 -11.66
CA ALA A 64 -0.42 8.19 -12.30
C ALA A 64 -1.91 8.54 -12.06
N GLU A 65 -2.81 7.58 -12.22
CA GLU A 65 -4.23 7.80 -11.98
C GLU A 65 -4.55 8.13 -10.51
N PHE A 66 -3.83 7.50 -9.58
CA PHE A 66 -3.93 7.79 -8.14
C PHE A 66 -3.45 9.21 -7.83
N TYR A 67 -2.34 9.65 -8.42
CA TYR A 67 -1.81 11.01 -8.28
C TYR A 67 -2.79 12.07 -8.80
N GLU A 68 -3.43 11.82 -9.95
CA GLU A 68 -4.44 12.71 -10.54
C GLU A 68 -5.79 12.70 -9.78
N GLY A 69 -5.96 11.83 -8.78
CA GLY A 69 -7.14 11.80 -7.91
C GLY A 69 -8.34 11.05 -8.48
N TYR A 70 -8.15 10.11 -9.42
CA TYR A 70 -9.26 9.30 -9.94
C TYR A 70 -9.79 8.28 -8.90
N ASP A 71 -11.12 8.14 -8.80
CA ASP A 71 -11.83 7.37 -7.77
C ASP A 71 -11.97 5.85 -8.08
N HIS A 72 -11.27 5.31 -9.09
CA HIS A 72 -11.43 3.89 -9.46
C HIS A 72 -10.61 2.92 -8.58
N MET A 73 -9.86 3.42 -7.59
CA MET A 73 -9.04 2.58 -6.70
C MET A 73 -9.81 1.91 -5.55
N ARG A 74 -11.14 2.12 -5.46
CA ARG A 74 -11.98 1.54 -4.41
C ARG A 74 -11.89 0.01 -4.35
N GLU A 75 -11.84 -0.65 -5.50
CA GLU A 75 -11.78 -2.11 -5.56
C GLU A 75 -10.46 -2.65 -5.02
N ILE A 76 -9.34 -2.02 -5.38
CA ILE A 76 -8.01 -2.45 -4.90
C ILE A 76 -7.76 -2.06 -3.44
N ASN A 77 -8.44 -1.04 -2.91
CA ASN A 77 -8.40 -0.67 -1.49
C ASN A 77 -9.33 -1.53 -0.61
N ARG A 78 -10.07 -2.49 -1.18
CA ARG A 78 -10.87 -3.41 -0.35
C ARG A 78 -9.95 -4.24 0.55
N THR A 79 -10.37 -4.40 1.80
CA THR A 79 -9.68 -5.23 2.79
C THR A 79 -10.68 -6.06 3.59
N HIS A 80 -10.25 -7.25 4.01
CA HIS A 80 -10.99 -8.09 4.94
C HIS A 80 -10.36 -8.00 6.32
N ILE A 81 -11.18 -7.99 7.37
CA ILE A 81 -10.69 -8.08 8.74
C ILE A 81 -10.45 -9.56 9.05
N ALA A 82 -9.21 -9.93 9.32
CA ALA A 82 -8.84 -11.24 9.82
C ALA A 82 -8.47 -11.15 11.31
N LEU A 83 -8.93 -12.11 12.11
CA LEU A 83 -8.67 -12.17 13.54
C LEU A 83 -7.54 -13.17 13.81
N ILE A 84 -6.39 -12.68 14.28
CA ILE A 84 -5.27 -13.54 14.67
C ILE A 84 -5.35 -13.81 16.19
N PRO A 85 -5.41 -15.08 16.63
CA PRO A 85 -5.35 -15.41 18.07
C PRO A 85 -4.04 -14.89 18.70
N LYS A 86 -4.12 -14.23 19.86
CA LYS A 86 -2.94 -13.84 20.66
C LYS A 86 -2.48 -14.95 21.60
N VAL A 87 -3.35 -15.92 21.91
CA VAL A 87 -3.11 -17.04 22.83
C VAL A 87 -3.65 -18.33 22.22
N GLN A 88 -3.13 -19.50 22.64
CA GLN A 88 -3.50 -20.80 22.08
C GLN A 88 -4.96 -21.20 22.34
N SER A 89 -5.48 -20.89 23.52
CA SER A 89 -6.87 -21.19 23.93
C SER A 89 -7.57 -19.87 24.22
N TRP A 90 -8.38 -19.42 23.26
CA TRP A 90 -9.15 -18.20 23.41
C TRP A 90 -10.51 -18.49 24.07
N GLU A 91 -10.92 -17.64 24.98
CA GLU A 91 -12.17 -17.67 25.72
C GLU A 91 -13.03 -16.43 25.42
N CYS A 92 -12.41 -15.35 24.93
CA CYS A 92 -13.13 -14.12 24.58
C CYS A 92 -12.53 -13.40 23.36
N THR A 93 -13.33 -12.53 22.76
CA THR A 93 -12.97 -11.76 21.55
C THR A 93 -11.77 -10.82 21.77
N GLY A 94 -11.56 -10.33 22.99
CA GLY A 94 -10.43 -9.48 23.37
C GLY A 94 -9.06 -10.19 23.27
N GLN A 95 -9.04 -11.51 23.08
CA GLN A 95 -7.82 -12.29 22.88
C GLN A 95 -7.41 -12.43 21.41
N PHE A 96 -8.11 -11.78 20.49
CA PHE A 96 -7.69 -11.67 19.10
C PHE A 96 -7.02 -10.33 18.83
N ARG A 97 -6.11 -10.30 17.85
CA ARG A 97 -5.61 -9.09 17.21
C ARG A 97 -6.28 -9.01 15.83
N PRO A 98 -7.15 -8.01 15.59
CA PRO A 98 -7.64 -7.76 14.25
C PRO A 98 -6.49 -7.26 13.37
N ILE A 99 -6.41 -7.79 12.16
CA ILE A 99 -5.56 -7.27 11.08
C ILE A 99 -6.42 -7.05 9.84
N SER A 100 -6.04 -6.08 9.02
CA SER A 100 -6.71 -5.77 7.76
C SER A 100 -5.69 -5.81 6.62
N PRO A 101 -5.34 -7.00 6.09
CA PRO A 101 -4.47 -7.09 4.93
C PRO A 101 -5.15 -6.44 3.72
N CYS A 102 -4.55 -5.39 3.17
CA CYS A 102 -4.93 -4.80 1.89
C CYS A 102 -4.18 -5.45 0.73
N ASN A 103 -4.68 -5.26 -0.49
CA ASN A 103 -4.04 -5.75 -1.71
C ASN A 103 -2.65 -5.14 -1.88
N ASN A 104 -1.71 -5.96 -2.38
CA ASN A 104 -0.33 -5.50 -2.53
C ASN A 104 -0.19 -4.44 -3.63
N SER A 105 -1.02 -4.49 -4.67
CA SER A 105 -1.14 -3.39 -5.65
C SER A 105 -1.41 -2.06 -4.96
N TYR A 106 -2.36 -2.00 -4.03
CA TYR A 106 -2.69 -0.78 -3.28
C TYR A 106 -1.58 -0.36 -2.30
N LYS A 107 -0.71 -1.27 -1.87
CA LYS A 107 0.45 -0.91 -1.03
C LYS A 107 1.62 -0.32 -1.82
N ILE A 108 1.64 -0.53 -3.14
CA ILE A 108 2.66 0.01 -4.04
C ILE A 108 2.32 1.47 -4.40
N LEU A 109 1.02 1.78 -4.50
CA LEU A 109 0.49 3.13 -4.69
C LEU A 109 0.56 3.94 -3.39
#